data_AF-X0YWJ5-F1
#
_entry.id   AF-X0YWJ5-F1
#
_cell.length_a   1.000
_cell.length_b   1.000
_cell.length_c   1.000
_cell.angle_alpha   90.00
_cell.angle_beta   90.00
_cell.angle_gamma   90.00
#
_symmetry.space_group_name_H-M   'P 1'
#
loop_
_entity.id
_entity.type
_entity.pdbx_description
1 polymer ?
#
loop_
_entity_poly.entity_id
_entity_poly.type
_entity_poly.pdbx_seq_one_letter_code
_entity_poly.pdbx_strand_id
1 'polypeptide(L)'
;DGNSLKRIPRKDKWFIDPRIENRVQIGNMLYFDNALDRGHITRRLDVVWGSSAKKANDDTFHYTNCVPQHEGFNRRSWRRIEDWILDNADIHDLKIIVFTGPVFNIYDPYYRGIQIPKEFWKIIAWKSDKGKSATAYLLSQSNLVADLSETFSYGKYKTYQTPISKIIDKTGIDFNKLDEFDPMKSASVDELLRGYARPIERYEDIKL
;
A
#
# COMPACT_ATOMS: atom_id res chain seq x y z
N ASP A 1 -18.02 -0.04 12.51
CA ASP A 1 -16.66 0.43 12.17
C ASP A 1 -15.67 -0.21 13.14
N GLY A 2 -14.46 0.35 13.30
CA GLY A 2 -13.38 -0.19 14.15
C GLY A 2 -13.81 -0.56 15.58
N ASN A 3 -14.78 0.15 16.16
CA ASN A 3 -15.37 -0.14 17.48
C ASN A 3 -16.06 -1.51 17.59
N SER A 4 -16.21 -2.23 16.47
CA SER A 4 -16.87 -3.54 16.39
C SER A 4 -15.98 -4.62 15.78
N LEU A 5 -14.65 -4.46 15.86
CA LEU A 5 -13.67 -5.44 15.39
C LEU A 5 -13.92 -6.84 15.97
N LYS A 6 -13.72 -7.86 15.14
CA LYS A 6 -13.90 -9.27 15.46
C LYS A 6 -12.58 -10.01 15.31
N ARG A 7 -12.26 -10.86 16.28
CA ARG A 7 -11.13 -11.78 16.19
C ARG A 7 -11.52 -13.00 15.35
N ILE A 8 -11.08 -13.03 14.10
CA ILE A 8 -11.28 -14.18 13.20
C ILE A 8 -9.91 -14.80 12.90
N PRO A 9 -9.67 -16.10 13.16
CA PRO A 9 -8.39 -16.73 12.83
C PRO A 9 -8.05 -16.64 11.33
N ARG A 10 -6.76 -16.46 11.02
CA ARG A 10 -6.28 -16.46 9.64
C ARG A 10 -6.20 -17.91 9.13
N LYS A 11 -6.78 -18.17 7.95
CA LYS A 11 -6.78 -19.51 7.31
C LYS A 11 -5.85 -19.61 6.10
N ASP A 12 -5.31 -18.49 5.63
CA ASP A 12 -4.41 -18.39 4.47
C ASP A 12 -4.89 -19.07 3.18
N LYS A 13 -6.21 -19.20 3.02
CA LYS A 13 -6.84 -19.73 1.81
C LYS A 13 -7.17 -18.58 0.86
N TRP A 14 -6.61 -18.63 -0.35
CA TRP A 14 -6.81 -17.63 -1.40
C TRP A 14 -7.81 -18.10 -2.45
N PHE A 15 -8.52 -17.16 -3.06
CA PHE A 15 -9.62 -17.43 -3.99
C PHE A 15 -9.48 -16.63 -5.29
N ILE A 16 -9.88 -17.24 -6.39
CA ILE A 16 -10.17 -16.53 -7.64
C ILE A 16 -11.45 -15.72 -7.43
N ASP A 17 -11.46 -14.47 -7.88
CA ASP A 17 -12.64 -13.61 -7.84
C ASP A 17 -13.63 -14.03 -8.93
N PRO A 18 -14.84 -14.51 -8.57
CA PRO A 18 -15.80 -15.01 -9.56
C PRO A 18 -16.40 -13.89 -10.43
N ARG A 19 -16.18 -12.62 -10.09
CA ARG A 19 -16.67 -11.46 -10.85
C ARG A 19 -15.78 -11.11 -12.04
N ILE A 20 -14.58 -11.67 -12.09
CA ILE A 20 -13.57 -11.39 -13.12
C ILE A 20 -13.23 -12.70 -13.83
N GLU A 21 -12.99 -12.64 -15.15
CA GLU A 21 -12.57 -13.82 -15.90
C GLU A 21 -11.31 -14.45 -15.29
N ASN A 22 -11.30 -15.78 -15.15
CA ASN A 22 -10.18 -16.49 -14.51
C ASN A 22 -8.84 -16.26 -15.22
N ARG A 23 -8.85 -16.15 -16.56
CA ARG A 23 -7.63 -15.99 -17.38
C ARG A 23 -6.88 -14.67 -17.16
N VAL A 24 -7.54 -13.65 -16.59
CA VAL A 24 -6.91 -12.35 -16.30
C VAL A 24 -6.51 -12.22 -14.83
N GLN A 25 -6.61 -13.30 -14.07
CA GLN A 25 -6.19 -13.36 -12.66
C GLN A 25 -4.95 -14.23 -12.54
N ILE A 26 -3.93 -13.71 -11.84
CA ILE A 26 -2.61 -14.34 -11.69
C ILE A 26 -2.70 -15.72 -11.01
N GLY A 27 -3.62 -15.87 -10.05
CA GLY A 27 -3.80 -17.09 -9.28
C GLY A 27 -2.55 -17.48 -8.50
N ASN A 28 -2.47 -18.76 -8.10
CA ASN A 28 -1.38 -19.25 -7.26
C ASN A 28 -0.05 -19.46 -8.00
N MET A 29 -0.09 -19.58 -9.33
CA MET A 29 1.05 -20.02 -10.14
C MET A 29 2.24 -19.06 -10.05
N LEU A 30 1.98 -17.76 -9.83
CA LEU A 30 3.05 -16.78 -9.64
C LEU A 30 3.78 -16.93 -8.31
N TYR A 31 3.09 -17.37 -7.25
CA TYR A 31 3.58 -17.29 -5.86
C TYR A 31 4.18 -18.60 -5.34
N PHE A 32 4.05 -19.69 -6.09
CA PHE A 32 4.59 -20.98 -5.67
C PHE A 32 6.12 -21.02 -5.86
N ASP A 33 6.82 -21.47 -4.83
CA ASP A 33 8.27 -21.73 -4.83
C ASP A 33 9.11 -20.50 -5.21
N ASN A 34 8.86 -19.38 -4.52
CA ASN A 34 9.65 -18.16 -4.57
C ASN A 34 9.37 -17.26 -3.36
N ALA A 35 10.06 -16.12 -3.29
CA ALA A 35 9.97 -15.16 -2.19
C ALA A 35 8.81 -14.16 -2.30
N LEU A 36 7.91 -14.29 -3.28
CA LEU A 36 6.76 -13.40 -3.43
C LEU A 36 5.61 -13.86 -2.52
N ASP A 37 5.22 -12.97 -1.62
CA ASP A 37 3.97 -13.06 -0.89
C ASP A 37 2.81 -12.46 -1.71
N ARG A 38 1.60 -12.92 -1.40
CA ARG A 38 0.34 -12.31 -1.81
C ARG A 38 0.07 -11.09 -0.92
N GLY A 39 0.74 -9.99 -1.24
CA GLY A 39 0.66 -8.73 -0.52
C GLY A 39 -0.73 -8.12 -0.61
N HIS A 40 -1.41 -7.95 0.52
CA HIS A 40 -2.76 -7.39 0.54
C HIS A 40 -2.73 -5.90 0.19
N ILE A 41 -3.69 -5.44 -0.61
CA ILE A 41 -3.91 -4.00 -0.87
C ILE A 41 -4.91 -3.44 0.14
N THR A 42 -6.09 -4.07 0.26
CA THR A 42 -6.94 -3.90 1.43
C THR A 42 -6.48 -4.88 2.50
N ARG A 43 -5.93 -4.35 3.58
CA ARG A 43 -5.44 -5.15 4.70
C ARG A 43 -6.59 -5.89 5.37
N ARG A 44 -6.38 -7.16 5.70
CA ARG A 44 -7.38 -8.01 6.35
C ARG A 44 -7.97 -7.34 7.58
N LEU A 45 -7.12 -6.86 8.51
CA LEU A 45 -7.55 -6.37 9.83
C LEU A 45 -8.42 -5.11 9.77
N ASP A 46 -8.31 -4.32 8.70
CA ASP A 46 -9.01 -3.02 8.56
C ASP A 46 -10.53 -3.19 8.36
N VAL A 47 -10.97 -4.38 7.91
CA VAL A 47 -12.36 -4.63 7.49
C VAL A 47 -13.09 -5.70 8.32
N VAL A 48 -12.43 -6.28 9.33
CA VAL A 48 -12.98 -7.42 10.11
C VAL A 48 -13.88 -6.96 11.25
N TRP A 49 -14.90 -6.15 10.98
CA TRP A 49 -15.77 -5.58 12.00
C TRP A 49 -17.25 -5.73 11.68
N GLY A 50 -18.10 -5.57 12.71
CA GLY A 50 -19.56 -5.65 12.58
C GLY A 50 -20.09 -7.05 12.28
N SER A 51 -21.31 -7.13 11.75
CA SER A 51 -22.00 -8.38 11.41
C SER A 51 -21.41 -9.07 10.17
N SER A 52 -20.83 -8.30 9.25
CA SER A 52 -20.23 -8.80 8.00
C SER A 52 -18.76 -9.20 8.13
N ALA A 53 -18.18 -9.15 9.34
CA ALA A 53 -16.74 -9.33 9.58
C ALA A 53 -16.15 -10.60 8.93
N LYS A 54 -16.86 -11.73 9.00
CA LYS A 54 -16.40 -12.98 8.37
C LYS A 54 -16.35 -12.86 6.85
N LYS A 55 -17.38 -12.29 6.23
CA LYS A 55 -17.44 -12.09 4.79
C LYS A 55 -16.32 -11.15 4.34
N ALA A 56 -16.18 -10.00 5.02
CA ALA A 56 -15.13 -9.03 4.72
C ALA A 56 -13.71 -9.63 4.87
N ASN A 57 -13.49 -10.45 5.90
CA ASN A 57 -12.27 -11.22 6.05
C ASN A 57 -11.99 -12.11 4.84
N ASP A 58 -12.97 -12.90 4.42
CA ASP A 58 -12.81 -13.84 3.30
C ASP A 58 -12.60 -13.07 1.98
N ASP A 59 -13.29 -11.93 1.83
CA ASP A 59 -13.18 -11.04 0.67
C ASP A 59 -11.75 -10.51 0.48
N THR A 60 -10.97 -10.27 1.55
CA THR A 60 -9.58 -9.79 1.40
C THR A 60 -8.62 -10.83 0.84
N PHE A 61 -8.99 -12.12 0.79
CA PHE A 61 -8.17 -13.21 0.24
C PHE A 61 -8.47 -13.53 -1.24
N HIS A 62 -9.14 -12.64 -1.97
CA HIS A 62 -9.21 -12.75 -3.42
C HIS A 62 -7.93 -12.23 -4.08
N TYR A 63 -7.48 -12.90 -5.15
CA TYR A 63 -6.29 -12.48 -5.89
C TYR A 63 -6.40 -11.05 -6.46
N THR A 64 -7.63 -10.56 -6.68
CA THR A 64 -7.92 -9.18 -7.10
C THR A 64 -7.60 -8.13 -6.03
N ASN A 65 -7.43 -8.53 -4.76
CA ASN A 65 -7.02 -7.68 -3.66
C ASN A 65 -5.53 -7.87 -3.28
N CYS A 66 -4.73 -8.52 -4.13
CA CYS A 66 -3.31 -8.70 -3.86
C CYS A 66 -2.42 -8.33 -5.03
N VAL A 67 -1.20 -7.95 -4.69
CA VAL A 67 -0.13 -7.65 -5.64
C VAL A 67 1.13 -8.39 -5.19
N PRO A 68 1.99 -8.86 -6.11
CA PRO A 68 3.22 -9.56 -5.75
C PRO A 68 4.16 -8.66 -4.96
N GLN A 69 4.42 -9.05 -3.72
CA GLN A 69 5.33 -8.33 -2.84
C GLN A 69 6.37 -9.32 -2.32
N HIS A 70 7.65 -9.00 -2.44
CA HIS A 70 8.71 -9.79 -1.83
C HIS A 70 8.48 -9.86 -0.31
N GLU A 71 8.66 -11.04 0.27
CA GLU A 71 8.36 -11.30 1.69
C GLU A 71 9.07 -10.33 2.64
N GLY A 72 10.33 -10.00 2.34
CA GLY A 72 11.13 -9.03 3.07
C GLY A 72 10.54 -7.62 3.08
N PHE A 73 9.73 -7.25 2.08
CA PHE A 73 8.98 -5.99 2.10
C PHE A 73 7.59 -6.12 2.71
N ASN A 74 6.82 -7.14 2.30
CA ASN A 74 5.45 -7.38 2.76
C ASN A 74 5.40 -7.53 4.29
N ARG A 75 6.29 -8.35 4.84
CA ARG A 75 6.29 -8.72 6.26
C ARG A 75 6.98 -7.70 7.16
N ARG A 76 7.71 -6.73 6.57
CA ARG A 76 8.42 -5.69 7.29
C ARG A 76 7.77 -4.34 7.02
N SER A 77 8.29 -3.56 6.08
CA SER A 77 7.94 -2.14 6.10
C SER A 77 6.61 -1.80 5.43
N TRP A 78 6.06 -2.69 4.61
CA TRP A 78 4.64 -2.61 4.25
C TRP A 78 3.74 -2.81 5.47
N ARG A 79 3.98 -3.89 6.22
CA ARG A 79 3.30 -4.13 7.50
C ARG A 79 3.50 -2.98 8.49
N ARG A 80 4.71 -2.43 8.61
CA ARG A 80 5.02 -1.34 9.54
C ARG A 80 4.19 -0.08 9.25
N ILE A 81 4.01 0.29 7.98
CA ILE A 81 3.15 1.42 7.66
C ILE A 81 1.67 1.10 7.89
N GLU A 82 1.24 -0.13 7.60
CA GLU A 82 -0.12 -0.58 7.90
C GLU A 82 -0.45 -0.57 9.39
N ASP A 83 0.45 -1.05 10.23
CA ASP A 83 0.33 -1.00 11.70
C ASP A 83 0.28 0.44 12.17
N TRP A 84 1.21 1.28 11.72
CA TRP A 84 1.25 2.69 12.08
C TRP A 84 -0.07 3.42 11.77
N ILE A 85 -0.66 3.19 10.59
CA ILE A 85 -1.93 3.82 10.20
C ILE A 85 -3.07 3.37 11.11
N LEU A 86 -3.17 2.06 11.37
CA LEU A 86 -4.24 1.50 12.18
C LEU A 86 -4.14 1.98 13.63
N ASP A 87 -2.93 1.94 14.21
CA ASP A 87 -2.67 2.38 15.58
C ASP A 87 -2.98 3.87 15.76
N ASN A 88 -2.61 4.72 14.80
CA ASN A 88 -2.91 6.15 14.88
C ASN A 88 -4.41 6.44 14.71
N ALA A 89 -5.10 5.70 13.86
CA ALA A 89 -6.54 5.82 13.72
C ALA A 89 -7.26 5.45 15.03
N ASP A 90 -6.78 4.42 15.73
CA ASP A 90 -7.34 3.98 17.01
C ASP A 90 -7.03 4.97 18.15
N ILE A 91 -5.75 5.37 18.31
CA ILE A 91 -5.30 6.30 19.36
C ILE A 91 -6.04 7.64 19.31
N HIS A 92 -6.35 8.12 18.11
CA HIS A 92 -6.99 9.41 17.89
C HIS A 92 -8.49 9.32 17.59
N ASP A 93 -9.10 8.13 17.69
CA ASP A 93 -10.50 7.85 17.33
C ASP A 93 -10.90 8.45 15.96
N LEU A 94 -10.01 8.28 14.98
CA LEU A 94 -10.18 8.85 13.64
C LEU A 94 -10.88 7.87 12.71
N LYS A 95 -11.88 8.38 12.01
CA LYS A 95 -12.40 7.75 10.79
C LYS A 95 -11.52 8.13 9.61
N ILE A 96 -10.81 7.14 9.09
CA ILE A 96 -9.87 7.32 7.98
C ILE A 96 -10.41 6.68 6.69
N ILE A 97 -9.95 7.21 5.56
CA ILE A 97 -10.09 6.64 4.23
C ILE A 97 -8.68 6.31 3.75
N VAL A 98 -8.49 5.09 3.26
CA VAL A 98 -7.18 4.62 2.81
C VAL A 98 -7.29 4.21 1.35
N PHE A 99 -6.51 4.87 0.50
CA PHE A 99 -6.28 4.46 -0.88
C PHE A 99 -4.92 3.77 -0.96
N THR A 100 -4.80 2.70 -1.72
CA THR A 100 -3.57 1.90 -1.77
C THR A 100 -3.43 1.24 -3.13
N GLY A 101 -2.21 1.15 -3.63
CA GLY A 101 -1.96 0.46 -4.89
C GLY A 101 -0.48 0.32 -5.22
N PRO A 102 -0.16 -0.46 -6.26
CA PRO A 102 1.16 -0.42 -6.88
C PRO A 102 1.32 0.82 -7.77
N VAL A 103 2.56 1.17 -8.07
CA VAL A 103 2.91 1.99 -9.23
C VAL A 103 3.25 1.05 -10.37
N PHE A 104 2.55 1.15 -11.50
CA PHE A 104 2.91 0.39 -12.69
C PHE A 104 3.91 1.18 -13.52
N ASN A 105 5.11 0.65 -13.68
CA ASN A 105 6.17 1.23 -14.47
C ASN A 105 6.50 0.32 -15.65
N ILE A 106 6.69 0.89 -16.84
CA ILE A 106 7.06 0.10 -18.05
C ILE A 106 8.38 -0.66 -17.89
N TYR A 107 9.25 -0.24 -16.97
CA TYR A 107 10.53 -0.87 -16.63
C TYR A 107 10.45 -1.78 -15.39
N ASP A 108 9.25 -2.10 -14.90
CA ASP A 108 9.10 -3.13 -13.87
C ASP A 108 9.46 -4.51 -14.45
N PRO A 109 10.19 -5.34 -13.69
CA PRO A 109 10.67 -6.63 -14.17
C PRO A 109 9.51 -7.59 -14.40
N TYR A 110 9.69 -8.51 -15.35
CA TYR A 110 8.79 -9.62 -15.55
C TYR A 110 9.27 -10.85 -14.79
N TYR A 111 8.35 -11.52 -14.12
CA TYR A 111 8.56 -12.83 -13.50
C TYR A 111 7.39 -13.75 -13.86
N ARG A 112 7.70 -14.91 -14.46
CA ARG A 112 6.69 -15.88 -14.97
C ARG A 112 5.61 -15.22 -15.86
N GLY A 113 6.03 -14.26 -16.70
CA GLY A 113 5.15 -13.54 -17.62
C GLY A 113 4.30 -12.43 -16.99
N ILE A 114 4.44 -12.17 -15.69
CA ILE A 114 3.74 -11.10 -14.98
C ILE A 114 4.71 -9.99 -14.61
N GLN A 115 4.32 -8.74 -14.86
CA GLN A 115 5.09 -7.57 -14.44
C GLN A 115 4.98 -7.37 -12.93
N ILE A 116 6.12 -7.25 -12.25
CA ILE A 116 6.23 -7.16 -10.78
C ILE A 116 6.49 -5.70 -10.38
N PRO A 117 5.49 -4.99 -9.79
CA PRO A 117 5.65 -3.60 -9.43
C PRO A 117 6.80 -3.39 -8.44
N LYS A 118 7.69 -2.43 -8.72
CA LYS A 118 8.79 -2.11 -7.80
C LYS A 118 8.41 -1.13 -6.69
N GLU A 119 7.34 -0.37 -6.89
CA GLU A 119 6.89 0.67 -5.96
C GLU A 119 5.41 0.51 -5.62
N PHE A 120 5.06 0.91 -4.40
CA PHE A 120 3.71 0.89 -3.87
C PHE A 120 3.43 2.19 -3.15
N TRP A 121 2.19 2.64 -3.21
CA TRP A 121 1.74 3.87 -2.61
C TRP A 121 0.56 3.63 -1.68
N LYS A 122 0.43 4.52 -0.69
CA LYS A 122 -0.75 4.61 0.17
C LYS A 122 -1.07 6.08 0.44
N ILE A 123 -2.33 6.44 0.33
CA ILE A 123 -2.85 7.77 0.73
C ILE A 123 -3.82 7.55 1.88
N ILE A 124 -3.65 8.28 2.98
CA ILE A 124 -4.58 8.29 4.10
C ILE A 124 -5.22 9.67 4.16
N ALA A 125 -6.55 9.70 4.19
CA ALA A 125 -7.32 10.92 4.36
C ALA A 125 -8.22 10.80 5.60
N TRP A 126 -8.37 11.89 6.35
CA TRP A 126 -9.19 11.89 7.55
C TRP A 126 -9.81 13.27 7.78
N LYS A 127 -10.80 13.30 8.67
CA LYS A 127 -11.40 14.55 9.17
C LYS A 127 -11.25 14.57 10.69
N SER A 128 -10.81 15.70 11.21
CA SER A 128 -10.73 16.01 12.64
C SER A 128 -11.41 17.35 12.93
N ASP A 129 -11.40 17.78 14.19
CA ASP A 129 -11.88 19.11 14.61
C ASP A 129 -11.10 20.26 13.95
N LYS A 130 -9.86 19.99 13.52
CA LYS A 130 -9.01 20.96 12.80
C LYS A 130 -9.30 21.03 11.30
N GLY A 131 -10.19 20.18 10.78
CA GLY A 131 -10.54 20.11 9.37
C GLY A 131 -10.16 18.80 8.70
N LYS A 132 -10.02 18.84 7.37
CA LYS A 132 -9.66 17.68 6.53
C LYS A 132 -8.16 17.69 6.28
N SER A 133 -7.56 16.50 6.30
CA SER A 133 -6.13 16.30 6.03
C SER A 133 -5.93 15.03 5.21
N ALA A 134 -4.86 14.99 4.42
CA ALA A 134 -4.45 13.80 3.70
C ALA A 134 -2.92 13.70 3.60
N THR A 135 -2.36 12.49 3.71
CA THR A 135 -0.93 12.24 3.56
C THR A 135 -0.67 11.08 2.62
N ALA A 136 0.43 11.14 1.86
CA ALA A 136 0.85 10.11 0.93
C ALA A 136 2.18 9.46 1.34
N TYR A 137 2.30 8.19 1.01
CA TYR A 137 3.48 7.38 1.28
C TYR A 137 3.85 6.57 0.05
N LEU A 138 5.16 6.49 -0.23
CA LEU A 138 5.72 5.70 -1.30
C LEU A 138 6.77 4.74 -0.71
N LEU A 139 6.65 3.46 -1.03
CA LEU A 139 7.53 2.39 -0.57
C LEU A 139 8.05 1.62 -1.78
N SER A 140 9.29 1.16 -1.72
CA SER A 140 9.92 0.41 -2.82
C SER A 140 10.43 -0.96 -2.38
N GLN A 141 10.21 -1.96 -3.23
CA GLN A 141 10.81 -3.29 -3.15
C GLN A 141 11.90 -3.53 -4.19
N SER A 142 12.35 -2.50 -4.94
CA SER A 142 13.24 -2.64 -6.10
C SER A 142 14.44 -3.56 -5.87
N ASN A 143 15.15 -3.42 -4.75
CA ASN A 143 16.32 -4.26 -4.47
C ASN A 143 15.97 -5.72 -4.16
N LEU A 144 14.79 -5.96 -3.58
CA LEU A 144 14.37 -7.30 -3.17
C LEU A 144 13.87 -8.11 -4.36
N VAL A 145 13.33 -7.44 -5.38
CA VAL A 145 12.91 -8.06 -6.63
C VAL A 145 13.98 -7.98 -7.72
N ALA A 146 15.14 -7.37 -7.42
CA ALA A 146 16.27 -7.31 -8.34
C ALA A 146 16.67 -8.72 -8.76
N ASP A 147 16.89 -9.63 -7.80
CA ASP A 147 17.28 -11.03 -8.03
C ASP A 147 16.22 -11.88 -8.75
N LEU A 148 14.97 -11.40 -8.87
CA LEU A 148 13.94 -12.05 -9.70
C LEU A 148 14.10 -11.71 -11.19
N SER A 149 15.05 -10.82 -11.53
CA SER A 149 15.34 -10.33 -12.88
C SER A 149 16.86 -10.18 -13.07
N GLU A 150 17.38 -10.20 -14.30
CA GLU A 150 18.81 -9.92 -14.53
C GLU A 150 19.17 -8.42 -14.39
N THR A 151 18.27 -7.61 -13.81
CA THR A 151 18.42 -6.15 -13.73
C THR A 151 18.82 -5.73 -12.31
N PHE A 152 20.11 -5.43 -12.13
CA PHE A 152 20.65 -4.92 -10.87
C PHE A 152 20.06 -3.53 -10.54
N SER A 153 19.48 -3.37 -9.36
CA SER A 153 19.00 -2.07 -8.87
C SER A 153 19.64 -1.74 -7.52
N TYR A 154 20.29 -0.57 -7.44
CA TYR A 154 20.96 -0.08 -6.25
C TYR A 154 20.06 0.93 -5.52
N GLY A 155 19.57 0.63 -4.32
CA GLY A 155 18.88 1.65 -3.50
C GLY A 155 18.29 1.15 -2.19
N LYS A 156 18.81 1.57 -1.04
CA LYS A 156 18.33 1.12 0.30
C LYS A 156 16.79 1.19 0.42
N TYR A 157 16.22 0.20 1.10
CA TYR A 157 14.83 0.15 1.52
C TYR A 157 14.46 1.45 2.25
N LYS A 158 13.53 2.23 1.71
CA LYS A 158 13.06 3.46 2.35
C LYS A 158 11.56 3.63 2.12
N THR A 159 10.84 3.78 3.24
CA THR A 159 9.48 4.30 3.27
C THR A 159 9.59 5.80 3.26
N TYR A 160 8.83 6.46 2.39
CA TYR A 160 8.89 7.90 2.27
C TYR A 160 7.52 8.52 2.40
N GLN A 161 7.38 9.57 3.22
CA GLN A 161 6.28 10.50 3.02
C GLN A 161 6.54 11.25 1.72
N THR A 162 5.52 11.42 0.89
CA THR A 162 5.65 12.12 -0.39
C THR A 162 4.38 12.92 -0.71
N PRO A 163 4.46 13.99 -1.52
CA PRO A 163 3.28 14.73 -1.91
C PRO A 163 2.28 13.85 -2.68
N ILE A 164 0.98 14.04 -2.45
CA ILE A 164 -0.10 13.36 -3.19
C ILE A 164 0.02 13.66 -4.69
N SER A 165 0.43 14.87 -5.07
CA SER A 165 0.71 15.23 -6.47
C SER A 165 1.71 14.29 -7.13
N LYS A 166 2.74 13.84 -6.40
CA LYS A 166 3.71 12.86 -6.92
C LYS A 166 3.08 11.49 -7.17
N ILE A 167 2.11 11.09 -6.35
CA ILE A 167 1.36 9.84 -6.58
C ILE A 167 0.45 9.99 -7.81
N ILE A 168 -0.21 11.14 -7.96
CA ILE A 168 -0.99 11.48 -9.16
C ILE A 168 -0.11 11.40 -10.40
N ASP A 169 1.06 12.05 -10.40
CA ASP A 169 2.01 12.03 -11.52
C ASP A 169 2.48 10.62 -11.88
N LYS A 170 2.74 9.77 -10.87
CA LYS A 170 3.21 8.40 -11.06
C LYS A 170 2.13 7.44 -11.56
N THR A 171 0.86 7.68 -11.22
CA THR A 171 -0.23 6.72 -11.43
C THR A 171 -1.25 7.15 -12.47
N GLY A 172 -1.33 8.45 -12.77
CA GLY A 172 -2.39 9.05 -13.58
C GLY A 172 -3.78 9.00 -12.92
N ILE A 173 -3.87 8.62 -11.64
CA ILE A 173 -5.16 8.51 -10.92
C ILE A 173 -5.57 9.90 -10.43
N ASP A 174 -6.79 10.31 -10.74
CA ASP A 174 -7.41 11.50 -10.18
C ASP A 174 -8.08 11.17 -8.82
N PHE A 175 -7.59 11.79 -7.75
CA PHE A 175 -8.15 11.68 -6.40
C PHE A 175 -9.14 12.81 -6.06
N ASN A 176 -9.71 13.48 -7.06
CA ASN A 176 -10.68 14.58 -6.89
C ASN A 176 -10.16 15.69 -5.97
N LYS A 177 -8.97 16.22 -6.27
CA LYS A 177 -8.32 17.31 -5.53
C LYS A 177 -7.93 16.99 -4.08
N LEU A 178 -7.78 15.71 -3.74
CA LEU A 178 -7.35 15.29 -2.40
C LEU A 178 -6.00 15.90 -1.98
N ASP A 179 -5.15 16.25 -2.96
CA ASP A 179 -3.89 16.95 -2.77
C ASP A 179 -4.07 18.34 -2.13
N GLU A 180 -5.21 19.01 -2.26
CA GLU A 180 -5.51 20.27 -1.56
C GLU A 180 -5.46 20.16 -0.03
N PHE A 181 -5.58 18.94 0.51
CA PHE A 181 -5.51 18.65 1.94
C PHE A 181 -4.15 18.08 2.38
N ASP A 182 -3.15 18.10 1.48
CA ASP A 182 -1.81 17.58 1.74
C ASP A 182 -0.90 18.66 2.37
N PRO A 183 -0.37 18.44 3.59
CA PRO A 183 0.56 19.38 4.22
C PRO A 183 1.90 19.52 3.46
N MET A 184 2.19 18.61 2.52
CA MET A 184 3.33 18.69 1.61
C MET A 184 3.05 19.51 0.34
N LYS A 185 1.81 19.94 0.05
CA LYS A 185 1.46 20.72 -1.15
C LYS A 185 2.20 22.06 -1.23
N SER A 186 2.42 22.71 -0.08
CA SER A 186 3.06 24.03 0.00
C SER A 186 4.60 23.98 0.05
N ALA A 187 5.21 22.80 -0.16
CA ALA A 187 6.67 22.70 -0.23
C ALA A 187 7.19 23.41 -1.49
N SER A 188 8.24 24.21 -1.35
CA SER A 188 8.85 25.00 -2.43
C SER A 188 9.46 24.14 -3.55
N VAL A 189 9.66 24.72 -4.72
CA VAL A 189 10.29 24.04 -5.88
C VAL A 189 11.70 23.55 -5.57
N ASP A 190 12.47 24.31 -4.79
CA ASP A 190 13.83 23.94 -4.35
C ASP A 190 13.82 22.76 -3.38
N GLU A 191 12.75 22.65 -2.57
CA GLU A 191 12.48 21.50 -1.74
C GLU A 191 12.12 20.27 -2.59
N LEU A 192 11.21 20.41 -3.57
CA LEU A 192 10.81 19.33 -4.47
C LEU A 192 12.00 18.71 -5.25
N LEU A 193 12.93 19.55 -5.72
CA LEU A 193 14.14 19.14 -6.48
C LEU A 193 15.20 18.43 -5.62
N ARG A 194 15.27 18.73 -4.31
CA ARG A 194 16.20 18.05 -3.37
C ARG A 194 15.70 16.68 -2.90
N GLY A 195 14.59 16.18 -3.45
CA GLY A 195 14.09 14.84 -3.20
C GLY A 195 13.33 14.74 -1.88
N TYR A 196 12.11 15.29 -1.84
CA TYR A 196 11.18 15.23 -0.69
C TYR A 196 10.52 13.88 -0.45
N ALA A 197 11.20 12.79 -0.81
CA ALA A 197 10.90 11.51 -0.22
C ALA A 197 11.57 11.56 1.17
N ARG A 198 10.84 11.95 2.22
CA ARG A 198 11.39 12.00 3.59
C ARG A 198 11.42 10.59 4.16
N PRO A 199 12.60 9.99 4.43
CA PRO A 199 12.66 8.66 5.02
C PRO A 199 11.88 8.67 6.33
N ILE A 200 10.97 7.73 6.50
CA ILE A 200 10.25 7.54 7.75
C ILE A 200 10.93 6.43 8.51
N GLU A 201 11.61 6.82 9.58
CA GLU A 201 12.16 5.90 10.58
C GLU A 201 11.33 5.94 11.87
N ARG A 202 10.74 7.10 12.20
CA ARG A 202 9.97 7.36 13.42
C ARG A 202 8.75 8.25 13.17
N TYR A 203 7.90 8.40 14.18
CA TYR A 203 6.65 9.16 14.10
C TYR A 203 6.88 10.64 13.79
N GLU A 204 7.89 11.22 14.41
CA GLU A 204 8.21 12.65 14.33
C GLU A 204 8.70 13.07 12.93
N ASP A 205 9.01 12.09 12.07
CA ASP A 205 9.41 12.33 10.69
C ASP A 205 8.22 12.72 9.79
N ILE A 206 6.98 12.46 10.24
CA ILE A 206 5.75 12.68 9.47
C ILE A 206 5.25 14.11 9.64
N LYS A 207 5.10 14.80 8.51
CA LYS A 207 4.47 16.11 8.45
C LYS A 207 2.95 15.96 8.39
N LEU A 208 2.26 16.49 9.40
CA LEU A 208 0.80 16.55 9.48
C LEU A 208 0.25 17.90 8.99
#